data_AF-A0AA36H324-F1
#
_entry.id   AF-A0AA36H324-F1
#
_cell.length_a   1.000
_cell.length_b   1.000
_cell.length_c   1.000
_cell.angle_alpha   90.00
_cell.angle_beta   90.00
_cell.angle_gamma   90.00
#
_symmetry.space_group_name_H-M   'P 1'
#
loop_
_entity.id
_entity.type
_entity.pdbx_description
1 polymer ?
#
loop_
_entity_poly.entity_id
_entity_poly.type
_entity_poly.pdbx_seq_one_letter_code
_entity_poly.pdbx_strand_id
1 'polypeptide(L)'
;MKDDDTNQNMNRTLLQGVRVIELAGLAPVPHCGMVLADFGANVTLIQKPDQGDVVVEQRLADKKTIQGLDLKSPEDRAKLKQLCKESDVLLDPYRPGVLEKMGLDPIDLLEENKGLVVCRLTGYGQTGPLSQEAGHDINYVAITGLMPTISGHSCHRPWPPVNMLADFAGGGLTAAFGIVAALLKREKNGGHGCVIDCSMSEGLSYLASFVHRYYDMTHLWTDKYAAFSGDCPIYRTYATKDRKWMAVGALEPKFNQNLFKVLGIDKSIADVYANPAEIIAEMERIFKSKTRDEWTELFRGKNACVTPVLDIEEAAQFEHNLERKNFSGEGDKKFPNPAPRIYSKEDYKKLKSKI
;
A
#
# COMPACT_ATOMS: atom_id res chain seq x y z
N MET A 1 7.91 3.24 -30.83
CA MET A 1 6.91 4.16 -30.22
C MET A 1 5.44 3.81 -30.51
N LYS A 2 5.09 2.67 -31.16
CA LYS A 2 3.68 2.29 -31.42
C LYS A 2 3.18 1.05 -30.67
N ASP A 3 4.05 0.32 -29.96
CA ASP A 3 3.66 -0.90 -29.21
C ASP A 3 3.43 -0.67 -27.71
N ASP A 4 3.67 0.55 -27.20
CA ASP A 4 3.61 0.86 -25.75
C ASP A 4 2.21 1.22 -25.26
N ASP A 5 1.27 1.50 -26.16
CA ASP A 5 -0.10 1.93 -25.81
C ASP A 5 -1.02 0.75 -25.40
N THR A 6 -0.71 -0.49 -25.78
CA THR A 6 -1.65 -1.61 -25.55
C THR A 6 -1.65 -2.12 -24.10
N ASN A 7 -0.50 -2.10 -23.41
CA ASN A 7 -0.40 -2.54 -22.00
C ASN A 7 -1.05 -1.55 -21.03
N GLN A 8 -0.98 -0.24 -21.30
CA GLN A 8 -1.70 0.75 -20.51
C GLN A 8 -3.22 0.69 -20.76
N ASN A 9 -3.64 0.15 -21.91
CA ASN A 9 -5.05 0.09 -22.30
C ASN A 9 -5.86 -0.91 -21.46
N MET A 10 -5.34 -2.12 -21.21
CA MET A 10 -6.06 -3.14 -20.41
C MET A 10 -6.24 -2.71 -18.94
N ASN A 11 -5.22 -2.13 -18.30
CA ASN A 11 -5.36 -1.63 -16.94
C ASN A 11 -6.45 -0.55 -16.86
N ARG A 12 -6.56 0.32 -17.86
CA ARG A 12 -7.52 1.44 -17.89
C ARG A 12 -8.96 1.02 -18.21
N THR A 13 -9.24 -0.25 -18.49
CA THR A 13 -10.58 -0.71 -18.88
C THR A 13 -11.24 -1.66 -17.88
N LEU A 14 -10.54 -2.10 -16.81
CA LEU A 14 -11.06 -3.15 -15.92
C LEU A 14 -12.32 -2.72 -15.15
N LEU A 15 -12.37 -1.46 -14.74
CA LEU A 15 -13.50 -0.84 -14.07
C LEU A 15 -14.23 0.13 -15.00
N GLN A 16 -14.07 -0.02 -16.31
CA GLN A 16 -14.76 0.84 -17.28
C GLN A 16 -16.28 0.74 -17.09
N GLY A 17 -16.92 1.89 -17.00
CA GLY A 17 -18.36 2.00 -16.76
C GLY A 17 -18.76 2.06 -15.29
N VAL A 18 -17.85 1.79 -14.35
CA VAL A 18 -18.09 1.99 -12.92
C VAL A 18 -18.04 3.47 -12.59
N ARG A 19 -19.10 4.01 -11.99
CA ARG A 19 -19.22 5.40 -11.54
C ARG A 19 -19.06 5.50 -10.03
N VAL A 20 -18.08 6.28 -9.59
CA VAL A 20 -17.74 6.43 -8.17
C VAL A 20 -17.90 7.89 -7.77
N ILE A 21 -18.66 8.13 -6.70
CA ILE A 21 -18.69 9.41 -6.01
C ILE A 21 -17.73 9.32 -4.83
N GLU A 22 -16.75 10.22 -4.80
CA GLU A 22 -15.79 10.34 -3.71
C GLU A 22 -16.08 11.63 -2.94
N LEU A 23 -16.47 11.52 -1.67
CA LEU A 23 -16.56 12.71 -0.82
C LEU A 23 -15.15 13.09 -0.37
N ALA A 24 -14.82 14.38 -0.44
CA ALA A 24 -13.51 14.88 -0.05
C ALA A 24 -13.15 14.42 1.38
N GLY A 25 -12.02 13.72 1.48
CA GLY A 25 -11.52 13.12 2.70
C GLY A 25 -10.05 13.42 2.88
N LEU A 26 -9.35 12.53 3.59
CA LEU A 26 -7.89 12.51 3.64
C LEU A 26 -7.37 11.12 3.28
N ALA A 27 -6.10 11.05 2.88
CA ALA A 27 -5.22 9.90 2.64
C ALA A 27 -5.89 8.58 2.20
N PRO A 28 -6.52 7.77 3.08
CA PRO A 28 -7.17 6.51 2.72
C PRO A 28 -8.22 6.62 1.61
N VAL A 29 -9.14 7.60 1.67
CA VAL A 29 -10.23 7.74 0.69
C VAL A 29 -9.73 8.24 -0.67
N PRO A 30 -8.92 9.32 -0.75
CA PRO A 30 -8.28 9.73 -1.99
C PRO A 30 -7.45 8.62 -2.63
N HIS A 31 -6.72 7.84 -1.83
CA HIS A 31 -5.96 6.68 -2.32
C HIS A 31 -6.89 5.60 -2.87
N CYS A 32 -7.99 5.26 -2.18
CA CYS A 32 -8.99 4.32 -2.68
C CYS A 32 -9.56 4.77 -4.04
N GLY A 33 -9.99 6.02 -4.13
CA GLY A 33 -10.49 6.59 -5.38
C GLY A 33 -9.43 6.64 -6.49
N MET A 34 -8.17 6.94 -6.16
CA MET A 34 -7.06 6.89 -7.11
C MET A 34 -6.89 5.48 -7.67
N VAL A 35 -6.87 4.45 -6.81
CA VAL A 35 -6.76 3.05 -7.24
C VAL A 35 -7.90 2.67 -8.17
N LEU A 36 -9.15 3.03 -7.85
CA LEU A 36 -10.30 2.75 -8.71
C LEU A 36 -10.18 3.47 -10.08
N ALA A 37 -9.80 4.75 -10.08
CA ALA A 37 -9.60 5.54 -11.29
C ALA A 37 -8.44 5.00 -12.16
N ASP A 38 -7.34 4.58 -11.53
CA ASP A 38 -6.19 3.98 -12.19
C ASP A 38 -6.54 2.71 -12.96
N PHE A 39 -7.56 1.98 -12.49
CA PHE A 39 -8.10 0.78 -13.12
C PHE A 39 -9.35 1.02 -13.99
N GLY A 40 -9.70 2.28 -14.27
CA GLY A 40 -10.68 2.64 -15.29
C GLY A 40 -12.06 3.09 -14.78
N ALA A 41 -12.27 3.19 -13.46
CA ALA A 41 -13.51 3.74 -12.93
C ALA A 41 -13.60 5.25 -13.21
N ASN A 42 -14.81 5.76 -13.47
CA ASN A 42 -15.06 7.19 -13.52
C ASN A 42 -15.31 7.71 -12.10
N VAL A 43 -14.33 8.41 -11.53
CA VAL A 43 -14.37 8.91 -10.16
C VAL A 43 -14.63 10.41 -10.17
N THR A 44 -15.72 10.83 -9.50
CA THR A 44 -16.06 12.23 -9.27
C THR A 44 -15.79 12.60 -7.81
N LEU A 45 -14.77 13.42 -7.58
CA LEU A 45 -14.44 14.01 -6.30
C LEU A 45 -15.35 15.20 -6.01
N ILE A 46 -16.14 15.08 -4.94
CA ILE A 46 -17.00 16.14 -4.41
C ILE A 46 -16.23 16.91 -3.35
N GLN A 47 -15.86 18.15 -3.65
CA GLN A 47 -15.16 19.04 -2.73
C GLN A 47 -15.81 20.42 -2.68
N LYS A 48 -15.51 21.20 -1.63
CA LYS A 48 -16.04 22.56 -1.53
C LYS A 48 -15.32 23.49 -2.53
N PRO A 49 -16.03 24.38 -3.27
CA PRO A 49 -15.42 25.30 -4.25
C PRO A 49 -14.30 26.19 -3.71
N ASP A 50 -14.37 26.58 -2.43
CA ASP A 50 -13.47 27.57 -1.79
C ASP A 50 -12.42 26.95 -0.85
N GLN A 51 -12.27 25.62 -0.82
CA GLN A 51 -11.11 25.02 -0.16
C GLN A 51 -9.90 25.18 -1.09
N GLY A 52 -9.26 26.35 -0.99
CA GLY A 52 -7.98 26.59 -1.64
C GLY A 52 -6.99 25.47 -1.32
N ASP A 53 -6.30 24.99 -2.35
CA ASP A 53 -5.01 24.32 -2.27
C ASP A 53 -4.86 23.33 -1.09
N VAL A 54 -5.73 22.31 -1.03
CA VAL A 54 -5.30 21.02 -0.47
C VAL A 54 -4.39 20.35 -1.51
N VAL A 55 -3.25 20.99 -1.82
CA VAL A 55 -2.32 20.65 -2.93
C VAL A 55 -1.78 19.23 -2.83
N VAL A 56 -1.73 18.68 -1.60
CA VAL A 56 -1.17 17.36 -1.34
C VAL A 56 -2.05 16.25 -1.90
N GLU A 57 -3.37 16.36 -1.76
CA GLU A 57 -4.31 15.31 -2.20
C GLU A 57 -4.77 15.50 -3.64
N GLN A 58 -4.66 16.73 -4.17
CA GLN A 58 -4.91 17.00 -5.59
C GLN A 58 -4.05 16.12 -6.50
N ARG A 59 -2.84 15.71 -6.09
CA ARG A 59 -2.00 14.78 -6.86
C ARG A 59 -2.57 13.35 -6.95
N LEU A 60 -3.40 12.95 -5.99
CA LEU A 60 -4.16 11.69 -6.08
C LEU A 60 -5.46 11.86 -6.88
N ALA A 61 -5.77 13.09 -7.33
CA ALA A 61 -6.96 13.42 -8.11
C ALA A 61 -6.68 13.58 -9.61
N ASP A 62 -5.45 13.37 -10.09
CA ASP A 62 -5.03 13.58 -11.50
C ASP A 62 -5.93 12.88 -12.55
N LYS A 63 -6.61 11.79 -12.18
CA LYS A 63 -7.54 11.02 -13.04
C LYS A 63 -9.01 11.11 -12.64
N LYS A 64 -9.34 12.04 -11.74
CA LYS A 64 -10.69 12.23 -11.21
C LYS A 64 -11.32 13.49 -11.80
N THR A 65 -12.64 13.48 -11.92
CA THR A 65 -13.40 14.71 -12.18
C THR A 65 -13.65 15.42 -10.86
N ILE A 66 -13.37 16.71 -10.77
CA ILE A 66 -13.66 17.49 -9.55
C ILE A 66 -14.98 18.23 -9.75
N GLN A 67 -15.90 18.08 -8.80
CA GLN A 67 -17.17 18.80 -8.76
C GLN A 67 -17.33 19.57 -7.44
N GLY A 68 -17.52 20.88 -7.56
CA GLY A 68 -17.69 21.78 -6.43
C GLY A 68 -19.10 21.71 -5.84
N LEU A 69 -19.26 21.18 -4.61
CA LEU A 69 -20.52 21.20 -3.85
C LEU A 69 -20.25 21.58 -2.39
N ASP A 70 -21.04 22.49 -1.82
CA ASP A 70 -21.02 22.76 -0.38
C ASP A 70 -22.07 21.90 0.33
N LEU A 71 -21.64 20.79 0.93
CA LEU A 71 -22.55 19.86 1.59
C LEU A 71 -23.20 20.39 2.88
N LYS A 72 -22.93 21.64 3.27
CA LYS A 72 -23.75 22.37 4.26
C LYS A 72 -25.07 22.85 3.65
N SER A 73 -25.12 23.08 2.34
CA SER A 73 -26.33 23.49 1.62
C SER A 73 -27.28 22.30 1.43
N PRO A 74 -28.57 22.40 1.82
CA PRO A 74 -29.58 21.40 1.49
C PRO A 74 -29.71 21.15 -0.02
N GLU A 75 -29.52 22.18 -0.85
CA GLU A 75 -29.62 22.07 -2.30
C GLU A 75 -28.49 21.20 -2.89
N ASP A 76 -27.25 21.43 -2.44
CA ASP A 76 -26.11 20.66 -2.91
C ASP A 76 -26.12 19.22 -2.39
N ARG A 77 -26.66 18.99 -1.19
CA ARG A 77 -26.96 17.63 -0.71
C ARG A 77 -28.01 16.93 -1.58
N ALA A 78 -29.04 17.64 -2.04
CA ALA A 78 -30.01 17.09 -2.98
C ALA A 78 -29.37 16.76 -4.34
N LYS A 79 -28.45 17.60 -4.84
CA LYS A 79 -27.65 17.30 -6.05
C LYS A 79 -26.80 16.04 -5.86
N LEU A 80 -26.12 15.92 -4.72
CA LEU A 80 -25.34 14.73 -4.38
C LEU A 80 -26.20 13.46 -4.36
N LYS A 81 -27.40 13.52 -3.77
CA LYS A 81 -28.35 12.38 -3.80
C LYS A 81 -28.69 11.96 -5.24
N GLN A 82 -28.93 12.91 -6.14
CA GLN A 82 -29.18 12.58 -7.55
C GLN A 82 -27.96 11.93 -8.21
N LEU A 83 -26.74 12.39 -7.92
CA LEU A 83 -25.52 11.72 -8.39
C LEU A 83 -25.43 10.29 -7.87
N CYS A 84 -25.74 10.04 -6.60
CA CYS A 84 -25.74 8.70 -6.01
C CYS A 84 -26.76 7.76 -6.68
N LYS A 85 -27.90 8.25 -7.17
CA LYS A 85 -28.88 7.43 -7.93
C LYS A 85 -28.30 6.86 -9.21
N GLU A 86 -27.36 7.59 -9.78
CA GLU A 86 -26.68 7.26 -11.01
C GLU A 86 -25.25 6.82 -10.75
N SER A 87 -24.93 6.28 -9.57
CA SER A 87 -23.57 5.85 -9.27
C SER A 87 -23.56 4.41 -8.78
N ASP A 88 -22.40 3.77 -8.93
CA ASP A 88 -22.17 2.41 -8.46
C ASP A 88 -21.61 2.42 -7.05
N VAL A 89 -20.82 3.44 -6.70
CA VAL A 89 -20.09 3.52 -5.44
C VAL A 89 -20.16 4.93 -4.85
N LEU A 90 -20.32 5.01 -3.53
CA LEU A 90 -20.10 6.21 -2.73
C LEU A 90 -18.97 5.93 -1.72
N LEU A 91 -17.92 6.76 -1.71
CA LEU A 91 -16.86 6.75 -0.69
C LEU A 91 -17.16 7.81 0.38
N ASP A 92 -17.38 7.35 1.61
CA ASP A 92 -17.64 8.18 2.79
C ASP A 92 -16.42 8.18 3.73
N PRO A 93 -15.67 9.29 3.86
CA PRO A 93 -14.52 9.42 4.75
C PRO A 93 -14.91 9.84 6.18
N TYR A 94 -16.18 10.14 6.45
CA TYR A 94 -16.54 10.86 7.65
C TYR A 94 -16.67 9.94 8.87
N ARG A 95 -16.55 10.57 10.05
CA ARG A 95 -16.83 9.91 11.33
C ARG A 95 -18.24 9.29 11.32
N PRO A 96 -18.45 8.12 11.95
CA PRO A 96 -19.77 7.48 12.03
C PRO A 96 -20.85 8.46 12.53
N GLY A 97 -21.98 8.50 11.82
CA GLY A 97 -23.11 9.39 12.10
C GLY A 97 -23.05 10.77 11.42
N VAL A 98 -21.92 11.16 10.80
CA VAL A 98 -21.83 12.46 10.10
C VAL A 98 -22.66 12.46 8.81
N LEU A 99 -22.54 11.41 8.00
CA LEU A 99 -23.28 11.27 6.74
C LEU A 99 -24.80 11.28 6.98
N GLU A 100 -25.25 10.61 8.04
CA GLU A 100 -26.64 10.54 8.50
C GLU A 100 -27.14 11.91 8.97
N LYS A 101 -26.35 12.65 9.76
CA LYS A 101 -26.68 14.05 10.14
C LYS A 101 -26.75 15.00 8.94
N MET A 102 -26.04 14.67 7.87
CA MET A 102 -26.15 15.37 6.59
C MET A 102 -27.38 14.94 5.80
N GLY A 103 -28.19 13.98 6.27
CA GLY A 103 -29.37 13.49 5.56
C GLY A 103 -29.03 12.62 4.36
N LEU A 104 -27.83 12.01 4.35
CA LEU A 104 -27.32 11.11 3.32
C LEU A 104 -27.19 9.69 3.91
N ASP A 105 -28.17 9.25 4.69
CA ASP A 105 -28.16 7.96 5.35
C ASP A 105 -27.95 6.83 4.32
N PRO A 106 -27.00 5.89 4.54
CA PRO A 106 -26.76 4.80 3.61
C PRO A 106 -28.01 3.97 3.31
N ILE A 107 -28.90 3.74 4.29
CA ILE A 107 -30.13 2.97 4.08
C ILE A 107 -31.05 3.70 3.10
N ASP A 108 -31.30 5.00 3.32
CA ASP A 108 -32.11 5.82 2.41
C ASP A 108 -31.51 5.84 0.99
N LEU A 109 -30.18 5.96 0.88
CA LEU A 109 -29.48 5.95 -0.41
C LEU A 109 -29.63 4.60 -1.13
N LEU A 110 -29.58 3.47 -0.42
CA LEU A 110 -29.80 2.15 -0.99
C LEU A 110 -31.28 1.92 -1.38
N GLU A 111 -32.24 2.55 -0.70
CA GLU A 111 -33.65 2.51 -1.12
C GLU A 111 -33.87 3.26 -2.45
N GLU A 112 -33.21 4.42 -2.62
CA GLU A 112 -33.25 5.20 -3.85
C GLU A 112 -32.42 4.57 -4.98
N ASN A 113 -31.33 3.88 -4.66
CA ASN A 113 -30.49 3.12 -5.59
C ASN A 113 -30.07 1.77 -4.98
N LYS A 114 -30.85 0.73 -5.27
CA LYS A 114 -30.62 -0.63 -4.76
C LYS A 114 -29.28 -1.22 -5.18
N GLY A 115 -28.64 -0.70 -6.23
CA GLY A 115 -27.34 -1.16 -6.72
C GLY A 115 -26.14 -0.43 -6.13
N LEU A 116 -26.36 0.58 -5.28
CA LEU A 116 -25.30 1.41 -4.72
C LEU A 116 -24.45 0.62 -3.70
N VAL A 117 -23.14 0.74 -3.83
CA VAL A 117 -22.18 0.32 -2.80
C VAL A 117 -21.73 1.54 -2.01
N VAL A 118 -22.05 1.60 -0.73
CA VAL A 118 -21.59 2.69 0.16
C VAL A 118 -20.41 2.18 0.97
N CYS A 119 -19.20 2.66 0.65
CA CYS A 119 -18.00 2.32 1.41
C CYS A 119 -17.70 3.41 2.43
N ARG A 120 -17.79 3.07 3.71
CA ARG A 120 -17.50 3.95 4.84
C ARG A 120 -16.10 3.64 5.33
N LEU A 121 -15.16 4.54 5.06
CA LEU A 121 -13.74 4.32 5.31
C LEU A 121 -13.29 5.18 6.49
N THR A 122 -13.14 4.56 7.66
CA THR A 122 -12.81 5.23 8.92
C THR A 122 -11.64 4.56 9.63
N GLY A 123 -11.09 5.21 10.66
CA GLY A 123 -9.97 4.66 11.44
C GLY A 123 -10.33 3.41 12.25
N TYR A 124 -11.45 3.48 12.97
CA TYR A 124 -11.85 2.48 13.96
C TYR A 124 -13.13 1.71 13.59
N GLY A 125 -13.73 1.96 12.43
CA GLY A 125 -14.99 1.35 12.00
C GLY A 125 -16.23 2.13 12.43
N GLN A 126 -17.43 1.64 12.06
CA GLN A 126 -18.71 2.30 12.38
C GLN A 126 -19.16 2.09 13.83
N THR A 127 -18.62 1.08 14.54
CA THR A 127 -19.05 0.70 15.89
C THR A 127 -17.87 0.47 16.83
N GLY A 128 -18.15 0.24 18.11
CA GLY A 128 -17.13 0.01 19.14
C GLY A 128 -16.73 1.29 19.90
N PRO A 129 -15.98 1.15 21.01
CA PRO A 129 -15.70 2.24 21.94
C PRO A 129 -14.87 3.38 21.35
N LEU A 130 -14.08 3.11 20.30
CA LEU A 130 -13.24 4.10 19.63
C LEU A 130 -13.89 4.69 18.36
N SER A 131 -15.09 4.26 17.97
CA SER A 131 -15.73 4.70 16.71
C SER A 131 -15.94 6.21 16.60
N GLN A 132 -16.07 6.90 17.74
CA GLN A 132 -16.22 8.36 17.82
C GLN A 132 -14.91 9.09 18.16
N GLU A 133 -13.81 8.36 18.38
CA GLU A 133 -12.53 8.96 18.73
C GLU A 133 -11.79 9.50 17.50
N ALA A 134 -11.00 10.55 17.71
CA ALA A 134 -10.08 11.02 16.69
C ALA A 134 -8.84 10.11 16.61
N GLY A 135 -8.21 10.07 15.44
CA GLY A 135 -6.94 9.37 15.24
C GLY A 135 -6.35 9.68 13.89
N HIS A 136 -5.12 9.23 13.70
CA HIS A 136 -4.42 9.16 12.43
C HIS A 136 -3.75 7.78 12.32
N ASP A 137 -3.13 7.48 11.17
CA ASP A 137 -2.45 6.22 10.88
C ASP A 137 -1.72 5.62 12.11
N ILE A 138 -0.85 6.40 12.76
CA ILE A 138 -0.07 5.95 13.91
C ILE A 138 -0.92 5.40 15.06
N ASN A 139 -2.10 5.98 15.32
CA ASN A 139 -3.01 5.52 16.38
C ASN A 139 -3.63 4.19 15.99
N TYR A 140 -4.04 4.05 14.73
CA TYR A 140 -4.65 2.83 14.21
C TYR A 140 -3.62 1.70 14.18
N VAL A 141 -2.38 1.97 13.76
CA VAL A 141 -1.26 1.02 13.83
C VAL A 141 -0.97 0.61 15.27
N ALA A 142 -0.94 1.55 16.21
CA ALA A 142 -0.57 1.29 17.60
C ALA A 142 -1.48 0.24 18.27
N ILE A 143 -2.79 0.27 17.99
CA ILE A 143 -3.74 -0.64 18.62
C ILE A 143 -3.74 -2.06 18.02
N THR A 144 -3.04 -2.28 16.91
CA THR A 144 -2.90 -3.63 16.31
C THR A 144 -1.86 -4.50 17.03
N GLY A 145 -0.99 -3.89 17.83
CA GLY A 145 0.17 -4.58 18.43
C GLY A 145 1.33 -4.81 17.46
N LEU A 146 1.26 -4.35 16.21
CA LEU A 146 2.30 -4.59 15.20
C LEU A 146 3.50 -3.64 15.28
N MET A 147 3.32 -2.45 15.86
CA MET A 147 4.35 -1.40 15.83
C MET A 147 5.71 -1.84 16.43
N PRO A 148 5.76 -2.57 17.57
CA PRO A 148 7.02 -3.11 18.09
C PRO A 148 7.67 -4.11 17.12
N THR A 149 6.88 -5.01 16.53
CA THR A 149 7.36 -6.02 15.57
C THR A 149 7.95 -5.39 14.32
N ILE A 150 7.32 -4.33 13.79
CA ILE A 150 7.79 -3.61 12.59
C ILE A 150 9.10 -2.85 12.86
N SER A 151 9.24 -2.27 14.05
CA SER A 151 10.39 -1.43 14.38
C SER A 151 11.66 -2.22 14.68
N GLY A 152 11.50 -3.51 15.01
CA GLY A 152 12.59 -4.39 15.41
C GLY A 152 13.07 -4.20 16.85
N HIS A 153 13.71 -5.23 17.40
CA HIS A 153 14.10 -5.29 18.81
C HIS A 153 15.20 -4.29 19.21
N SER A 154 16.12 -3.98 18.30
CA SER A 154 17.20 -3.02 18.53
C SER A 154 16.76 -1.55 18.53
N CYS A 155 15.49 -1.27 18.23
CA CYS A 155 15.00 0.09 18.23
C CYS A 155 14.60 0.58 19.64
N HIS A 156 15.08 1.78 20.01
CA HIS A 156 14.83 2.39 21.32
C HIS A 156 13.37 2.80 21.56
N ARG A 157 12.58 2.96 20.49
CA ARG A 157 11.13 3.20 20.53
C ARG A 157 10.49 2.67 19.25
N PRO A 158 9.22 2.23 19.26
CA PRO A 158 8.53 1.90 18.03
C PRO A 158 8.42 3.14 17.11
N TRP A 159 8.86 3.02 15.85
CA TRP A 159 8.72 4.08 14.86
C TRP A 159 7.49 3.83 13.98
N PRO A 160 6.73 4.88 13.66
CA PRO A 160 5.67 4.76 12.67
C PRO A 160 6.31 4.52 11.28
N PRO A 161 5.84 3.53 10.50
CA PRO A 161 6.28 3.29 9.14
C PRO A 161 5.63 4.30 8.17
N VAL A 162 5.96 5.59 8.38
CA VAL A 162 5.26 6.72 7.78
C VAL A 162 3.75 6.59 8.07
N ASN A 163 2.88 6.85 7.10
CA ASN A 163 1.46 6.50 7.14
C ASN A 163 1.10 5.42 6.10
N MET A 164 2.02 4.47 5.85
CA MET A 164 1.84 3.48 4.79
C MET A 164 0.90 2.33 5.17
N LEU A 165 0.80 2.02 6.46
CA LEU A 165 0.18 0.78 6.90
C LEU A 165 -1.31 0.90 7.12
N ALA A 166 -1.79 1.84 7.93
CA ALA A 166 -3.21 1.94 8.23
C ALA A 166 -3.94 2.75 7.15
N ASP A 167 -3.42 3.92 6.75
CA ASP A 167 -4.08 4.77 5.74
C ASP A 167 -4.18 4.04 4.39
N PHE A 168 -3.07 3.45 3.91
CA PHE A 168 -3.02 2.90 2.55
C PHE A 168 -3.22 1.37 2.51
N ALA A 169 -2.37 0.60 3.20
CA ALA A 169 -2.41 -0.86 3.08
C ALA A 169 -3.65 -1.47 3.77
N GLY A 170 -3.96 -1.02 4.97
CA GLY A 170 -5.09 -1.46 5.78
C GLY A 170 -6.39 -0.69 5.52
N GLY A 171 -6.32 0.47 4.87
CA GLY A 171 -7.46 1.34 4.57
C GLY A 171 -7.77 1.42 3.08
N GLY A 172 -7.06 2.27 2.34
CA GLY A 172 -7.37 2.55 0.94
C GLY A 172 -7.39 1.32 0.03
N LEU A 173 -6.42 0.39 0.17
CA LEU A 173 -6.37 -0.84 -0.62
C LEU A 173 -7.42 -1.88 -0.20
N THR A 174 -7.68 -2.04 1.11
CA THR A 174 -8.72 -2.97 1.59
C THR A 174 -10.11 -2.47 1.19
N ALA A 175 -10.36 -1.16 1.23
CA ALA A 175 -11.57 -0.53 0.73
C ALA A 175 -11.76 -0.77 -0.77
N ALA A 176 -10.72 -0.53 -1.58
CA ALA A 176 -10.78 -0.78 -3.03
C ALA A 176 -11.07 -2.25 -3.35
N PHE A 177 -10.42 -3.19 -2.64
CA PHE A 177 -10.72 -4.62 -2.75
C PHE A 177 -12.18 -4.93 -2.38
N GLY A 178 -12.65 -4.41 -1.25
CA GLY A 178 -14.03 -4.61 -0.78
C GLY A 178 -15.06 -4.10 -1.79
N ILE A 179 -14.81 -2.95 -2.39
CA ILE A 179 -15.67 -2.36 -3.43
C ILE A 179 -15.72 -3.26 -4.66
N VAL A 180 -14.57 -3.68 -5.19
CA VAL A 180 -14.52 -4.58 -6.36
C VAL A 180 -15.23 -5.91 -6.06
N ALA A 181 -15.05 -6.46 -4.86
CA ALA A 181 -15.73 -7.68 -4.43
C ALA A 181 -17.26 -7.48 -4.32
N ALA A 182 -17.71 -6.34 -3.80
CA ALA A 182 -19.12 -5.98 -3.72
C ALA A 182 -19.75 -5.81 -5.11
N LEU A 183 -19.06 -5.12 -6.03
CA LEU A 183 -19.50 -4.97 -7.42
C LEU A 183 -19.57 -6.33 -8.14
N LEU A 184 -18.58 -7.21 -7.93
CA LEU A 184 -18.61 -8.57 -8.49
C LEU A 184 -19.77 -9.41 -7.91
N LYS A 185 -20.07 -9.25 -6.61
CA LYS A 185 -21.20 -9.92 -5.97
C LYS A 185 -22.54 -9.38 -6.50
N ARG A 186 -22.61 -8.08 -6.78
CA ARG A 186 -23.79 -7.39 -7.34
C ARG A 186 -24.28 -8.03 -8.64
N GLU A 187 -23.34 -8.40 -9.52
CA GLU A 187 -23.64 -9.13 -10.77
C GLU A 187 -24.29 -10.51 -10.54
N LYS A 188 -24.14 -11.08 -9.33
CA LYS A 188 -24.59 -12.44 -8.98
C LYS A 188 -25.74 -12.47 -7.98
N ASN A 189 -26.17 -11.33 -7.46
CA ASN A 189 -27.21 -11.24 -6.42
C ASN A 189 -28.46 -10.46 -6.87
N GLY A 190 -28.67 -10.36 -8.19
CA GLY A 190 -29.79 -9.61 -8.75
C GLY A 190 -29.60 -8.09 -8.72
N GLY A 191 -28.36 -7.60 -8.71
CA GLY A 191 -28.05 -6.18 -8.83
C GLY A 191 -28.06 -5.40 -7.51
N HIS A 192 -28.07 -6.06 -6.35
CA HIS A 192 -28.12 -5.39 -5.06
C HIS A 192 -26.72 -5.02 -4.56
N GLY A 193 -26.55 -3.74 -4.22
CA GLY A 193 -25.36 -3.22 -3.56
C GLY A 193 -25.33 -3.53 -2.06
N CYS A 194 -24.46 -2.84 -1.33
CA CYS A 194 -24.30 -3.04 0.12
C CYS A 194 -23.61 -1.83 0.78
N VAL A 195 -23.61 -1.82 2.11
CA VAL A 195 -22.74 -0.96 2.90
C VAL A 195 -21.48 -1.75 3.28
N ILE A 196 -20.32 -1.16 3.04
CA ILE A 196 -19.02 -1.68 3.47
C ILE A 196 -18.55 -0.81 4.63
N ASP A 197 -18.41 -1.39 5.82
CA ASP A 197 -17.67 -0.79 6.93
C ASP A 197 -16.20 -1.15 6.77
N CYS A 198 -15.36 -0.17 6.45
CA CYS A 198 -13.93 -0.36 6.24
C CYS A 198 -13.17 0.41 7.33
N SER A 199 -12.67 -0.35 8.31
CA SER A 199 -11.85 0.15 9.42
C SER A 199 -10.36 -0.01 9.10
N MET A 200 -9.59 1.07 9.16
CA MET A 200 -8.13 1.02 8.94
C MET A 200 -7.41 0.12 9.96
N SER A 201 -7.81 0.16 11.22
CA SER A 201 -7.25 -0.70 12.27
C SER A 201 -7.54 -2.19 12.06
N GLU A 202 -8.77 -2.54 11.63
CA GLU A 202 -9.15 -3.93 11.35
C GLU A 202 -8.49 -4.42 10.07
N GLY A 203 -8.47 -3.59 9.02
CA GLY A 203 -7.84 -3.94 7.75
C GLY A 203 -6.33 -4.16 7.90
N LEU A 204 -5.64 -3.36 8.73
CA LEU A 204 -4.24 -3.60 9.06
C LEU A 204 -4.05 -4.88 9.90
N SER A 205 -4.91 -5.13 10.89
CA SER A 205 -4.86 -6.39 11.66
C SER A 205 -5.07 -7.60 10.77
N TYR A 206 -5.99 -7.50 9.79
CA TYR A 206 -6.25 -8.54 8.80
C TYR A 206 -5.05 -8.73 7.87
N LEU A 207 -4.42 -7.65 7.39
CA LEU A 207 -3.18 -7.71 6.60
C LEU A 207 -2.06 -8.44 7.37
N ALA A 208 -1.98 -8.23 8.68
CA ALA A 208 -1.00 -8.87 9.54
C ALA A 208 -1.39 -10.28 10.03
N SER A 209 -2.37 -10.93 9.38
CA SER A 209 -2.80 -12.29 9.72
C SER A 209 -1.64 -13.29 9.79
N PHE A 210 -0.61 -13.14 8.95
CA PHE A 210 0.57 -14.02 9.01
C PHE A 210 1.33 -13.83 10.33
N VAL A 211 1.59 -12.57 10.72
CA VAL A 211 2.27 -12.28 12.00
C VAL A 211 1.45 -12.84 13.16
N HIS A 212 0.15 -12.52 13.23
CA HIS A 212 -0.71 -12.96 14.33
C HIS A 212 -0.85 -14.48 14.44
N ARG A 213 -0.89 -15.20 13.32
CA ARG A 213 -1.05 -16.67 13.31
C ARG A 213 0.22 -17.43 13.67
N TYR A 214 1.39 -16.83 13.48
CA TYR A 214 2.68 -17.48 13.65
C TYR A 214 3.55 -16.81 14.73
N TYR A 215 2.99 -15.88 15.51
CA TYR A 215 3.76 -15.10 16.49
C TYR A 215 4.37 -15.97 17.60
N ASP A 216 3.81 -17.15 17.85
CA ASP A 216 4.31 -18.16 18.77
C ASP A 216 5.57 -18.88 18.27
N MET A 217 5.90 -18.78 16.97
CA MET A 217 7.14 -19.32 16.41
C MET A 217 8.33 -18.42 16.77
N THR A 218 9.02 -18.75 17.86
CA THR A 218 10.08 -17.92 18.45
C THR A 218 11.18 -17.54 17.46
N HIS A 219 11.65 -18.51 16.68
CA HIS A 219 12.71 -18.34 15.68
C HIS A 219 12.33 -17.43 14.50
N LEU A 220 11.04 -17.12 14.32
CA LEU A 220 10.57 -16.17 13.31
C LEU A 220 10.37 -14.76 13.87
N TRP A 221 9.89 -14.63 15.11
CA TRP A 221 9.43 -13.35 15.64
C TRP A 221 10.05 -12.93 16.97
N THR A 222 9.91 -13.73 18.02
CA THR A 222 10.11 -13.26 19.41
C THR A 222 11.53 -13.44 19.93
N ASP A 223 12.35 -14.30 19.33
CA ASP A 223 13.77 -14.38 19.66
C ASP A 223 14.51 -13.10 19.24
N LYS A 224 15.53 -12.71 20.01
CA LYS A 224 16.34 -11.50 19.72
C LYS A 224 16.85 -11.45 18.28
N TYR A 225 17.29 -12.59 17.75
CA TYR A 225 17.83 -12.72 16.38
C TYR A 225 16.89 -13.53 15.47
N ALA A 226 15.59 -13.58 15.78
CA ALA A 226 14.61 -14.26 14.96
C ALA A 226 14.61 -13.73 13.52
N ALA A 227 14.19 -14.56 12.56
CA ALA A 227 14.28 -14.23 11.13
C ALA A 227 13.73 -12.85 10.77
N PHE A 228 12.61 -12.43 11.38
CA PHE A 228 11.95 -11.15 11.11
C PHE A 228 12.06 -10.15 12.27
N SER A 229 12.99 -10.37 13.21
CA SER A 229 13.23 -9.47 14.36
C SER A 229 13.87 -8.12 14.00
N GLY A 230 14.39 -7.99 12.77
CA GLY A 230 15.25 -6.89 12.34
C GLY A 230 16.73 -7.04 12.71
N ASP A 231 17.07 -8.00 13.58
CA ASP A 231 18.44 -8.20 14.06
C ASP A 231 19.10 -9.48 13.52
N CYS A 232 18.37 -10.34 12.79
CA CYS A 232 18.92 -11.55 12.17
C CYS A 232 20.11 -11.22 11.25
N PRO A 233 21.28 -11.89 11.37
CA PRO A 233 22.46 -11.55 10.57
C PRO A 233 22.23 -11.63 9.06
N ILE A 234 21.33 -12.52 8.62
CA ILE A 234 21.02 -12.76 7.21
C ILE A 234 19.67 -12.16 6.77
N TYR A 235 19.04 -11.34 7.62
CA TYR A 235 17.81 -10.59 7.32
C TYR A 235 17.82 -9.24 8.04
N ARG A 236 18.62 -8.29 7.53
CA ARG A 236 18.81 -6.94 8.09
C ARG A 236 19.55 -6.03 7.11
N THR A 237 19.73 -4.76 7.49
CA THR A 237 20.57 -3.80 6.75
C THR A 237 21.98 -3.69 7.32
N TYR A 238 22.93 -3.37 6.44
CA TYR A 238 24.35 -3.18 6.76
C TYR A 238 24.89 -1.88 6.18
N ALA A 239 25.56 -1.09 7.03
CA ALA A 239 26.19 0.16 6.60
C ALA A 239 27.44 -0.12 5.77
N THR A 240 27.65 0.72 4.75
CA THR A 240 28.76 0.62 3.79
C THR A 240 29.76 1.76 3.97
N LYS A 241 30.88 1.72 3.25
CA LYS A 241 31.98 2.69 3.35
C LYS A 241 31.53 4.15 3.17
N ASP A 242 30.58 4.39 2.28
CA ASP A 242 30.03 5.70 1.92
C ASP A 242 28.84 6.13 2.79
N ARG A 243 28.61 5.45 3.94
CA ARG A 243 27.50 5.70 4.87
C ARG A 243 26.10 5.47 4.28
N LYS A 244 26.03 4.74 3.17
CA LYS A 244 24.79 4.18 2.62
C LYS A 244 24.59 2.74 3.13
N TRP A 245 23.50 2.08 2.72
CA TRP A 245 23.11 0.78 3.25
C TRP A 245 22.90 -0.27 2.16
N MET A 246 23.26 -1.51 2.47
CA MET A 246 22.80 -2.72 1.76
C MET A 246 21.73 -3.41 2.59
N ALA A 247 20.69 -3.95 1.96
CA ALA A 247 19.75 -4.88 2.58
C ALA A 247 20.17 -6.32 2.27
N VAL A 248 20.16 -7.19 3.28
CA VAL A 248 20.41 -8.63 3.17
C VAL A 248 19.14 -9.36 3.57
N GLY A 249 18.70 -10.33 2.77
CA GLY A 249 17.52 -11.17 3.02
C GLY A 249 17.74 -12.61 2.59
N ALA A 250 18.88 -13.21 2.96
CA ALA A 250 19.35 -14.50 2.49
C ALA A 250 18.93 -15.66 3.42
N LEU A 251 17.63 -15.84 3.64
CA LEU A 251 17.11 -16.82 4.60
C LEU A 251 17.35 -18.28 4.17
N GLU A 252 17.20 -18.57 2.88
CA GLU A 252 17.31 -19.92 2.36
C GLU A 252 18.77 -20.41 2.25
N PRO A 253 19.06 -21.71 2.51
CA PRO A 253 20.42 -22.26 2.52
C PRO A 253 21.27 -21.94 1.29
N LYS A 254 20.68 -21.99 0.09
CA LYS A 254 21.41 -21.70 -1.14
C LYS A 254 21.84 -20.23 -1.23
N PHE A 255 21.01 -19.30 -0.73
CA PHE A 255 21.27 -17.88 -0.82
C PHE A 255 22.27 -17.43 0.26
N ASN A 256 22.18 -17.96 1.48
CA ASN A 256 23.19 -17.65 2.51
C ASN A 256 24.58 -18.21 2.15
N GLN A 257 24.68 -19.37 1.50
CA GLN A 257 25.96 -19.86 0.97
C GLN A 257 26.57 -18.91 -0.07
N ASN A 258 25.75 -18.39 -0.99
CA ASN A 258 26.21 -17.41 -1.98
C ASN A 258 26.62 -16.09 -1.32
N LEU A 259 25.87 -15.62 -0.32
CA LEU A 259 26.21 -14.45 0.47
C LEU A 259 27.59 -14.59 1.10
N PHE A 260 27.84 -15.66 1.86
CA PHE A 260 29.12 -15.90 2.51
C PHE A 260 30.26 -16.07 1.52
N LYS A 261 30.03 -16.75 0.40
CA LYS A 261 31.02 -16.86 -0.67
C LYS A 261 31.45 -15.51 -1.25
N VAL A 262 30.51 -14.59 -1.49
CA VAL A 262 30.83 -13.24 -2.01
C VAL A 262 31.53 -12.40 -0.94
N LEU A 263 31.15 -12.53 0.32
CA LEU A 263 31.77 -11.82 1.44
C LEU A 263 33.14 -12.40 1.86
N GLY A 264 33.48 -13.61 1.41
CA GLY A 264 34.69 -14.32 1.81
C GLY A 264 34.63 -14.84 3.25
N ILE A 265 33.43 -15.16 3.75
CA ILE A 265 33.20 -15.70 5.09
C ILE A 265 33.16 -17.23 5.00
N ASP A 266 33.96 -17.91 5.81
CA ASP A 266 33.96 -19.38 5.94
C ASP A 266 33.10 -19.82 7.14
N LYS A 267 31.79 -19.64 7.00
CA LYS A 267 30.76 -19.96 8.02
C LYS A 267 29.54 -20.57 7.35
N SER A 268 28.68 -21.18 8.16
CA SER A 268 27.44 -21.81 7.75
C SER A 268 26.22 -21.18 8.44
N ILE A 269 25.03 -21.58 8.01
CA ILE A 269 23.79 -21.20 8.70
C ILE A 269 23.76 -21.70 10.16
N ALA A 270 24.43 -22.80 10.49
CA ALA A 270 24.53 -23.27 11.86
C ALA A 270 25.30 -22.27 12.74
N ASP A 271 26.34 -21.64 12.20
CA ASP A 271 27.11 -20.60 12.89
C ASP A 271 26.29 -19.32 13.10
N VAL A 272 25.40 -18.98 12.16
CA VAL A 272 24.46 -17.86 12.31
C VAL A 272 23.58 -18.07 13.52
N TYR A 273 23.06 -19.28 13.74
CA TYR A 273 22.21 -19.57 14.89
C TYR A 273 23.01 -19.71 16.20
N ALA A 274 24.22 -20.29 16.13
CA ALA A 274 25.05 -20.49 17.31
C ALA A 274 25.67 -19.17 17.82
N ASN A 275 26.14 -18.31 16.91
CA ASN A 275 26.94 -17.12 17.23
C ASN A 275 26.49 -15.87 16.44
N PRO A 276 25.20 -15.48 16.48
CA PRO A 276 24.66 -14.41 15.63
C PRO A 276 25.38 -13.07 15.79
N ALA A 277 25.78 -12.70 17.01
CA ALA A 277 26.47 -11.45 17.28
C ALA A 277 27.87 -11.37 16.64
N GLU A 278 28.61 -12.49 16.61
CA GLU A 278 29.92 -12.57 15.94
C GLU A 278 29.74 -12.38 14.43
N ILE A 279 28.77 -13.09 13.84
CA ILE A 279 28.47 -12.99 12.41
C ILE A 279 28.06 -11.56 12.03
N ILE A 280 27.23 -10.89 12.85
CA ILE A 280 26.86 -9.48 12.63
C ILE A 280 28.10 -8.60 12.62
N ALA A 281 28.96 -8.71 13.64
CA ALA A 281 30.16 -7.87 13.74
C ALA A 281 31.11 -8.09 12.54
N GLU A 282 31.27 -9.35 12.10
CA GLU A 282 32.06 -9.68 10.92
C GLU A 282 31.46 -9.12 9.63
N MET A 283 30.15 -9.31 9.40
CA MET A 283 29.46 -8.78 8.23
C MET A 283 29.48 -7.24 8.21
N GLU A 284 29.27 -6.57 9.35
CA GLU A 284 29.37 -5.11 9.47
C GLU A 284 30.76 -4.60 9.09
N ARG A 285 31.82 -5.27 9.55
CA ARG A 285 33.20 -4.93 9.18
C ARG A 285 33.43 -5.09 7.68
N ILE A 286 32.94 -6.19 7.09
CA ILE A 286 33.11 -6.47 5.66
C ILE A 286 32.34 -5.43 4.84
N PHE A 287 31.06 -5.20 5.09
CA PHE A 287 30.25 -4.25 4.33
C PHE A 287 30.82 -2.82 4.38
N LYS A 288 31.45 -2.40 5.48
CA LYS A 288 32.15 -1.10 5.60
C LYS A 288 33.40 -0.97 4.72
N SER A 289 33.89 -2.04 4.11
CA SER A 289 35.12 -2.00 3.29
C SER A 289 34.91 -1.46 1.87
N LYS A 290 33.67 -1.44 1.37
CA LYS A 290 33.32 -0.98 0.01
C LYS A 290 32.09 -0.09 0.04
N THR A 291 31.90 0.71 -1.01
CA THR A 291 30.70 1.54 -1.17
C THR A 291 29.48 0.69 -1.49
N ARG A 292 28.27 1.24 -1.30
CA ARG A 292 27.01 0.56 -1.69
C ARG A 292 27.01 0.13 -3.16
N ASP A 293 27.51 0.95 -4.06
CA ASP A 293 27.48 0.67 -5.49
C ASP A 293 28.51 -0.39 -5.89
N GLU A 294 29.69 -0.40 -5.26
CA GLU A 294 30.68 -1.49 -5.39
C GLU A 294 30.09 -2.84 -4.94
N TRP A 295 29.36 -2.86 -3.81
CA TRP A 295 28.66 -4.06 -3.35
C TRP A 295 27.55 -4.48 -4.31
N THR A 296 26.76 -3.53 -4.79
CA THR A 296 25.67 -3.80 -5.74
C THR A 296 26.19 -4.53 -6.97
N GLU A 297 27.33 -4.10 -7.50
CA GLU A 297 27.96 -4.77 -8.65
C GLU A 297 28.52 -6.16 -8.29
N LEU A 298 29.18 -6.31 -7.14
CA LEU A 298 29.70 -7.61 -6.69
C LEU A 298 28.60 -8.66 -6.49
N PHE A 299 27.43 -8.25 -6.00
CA PHE A 299 26.28 -9.13 -5.77
C PHE A 299 25.40 -9.35 -7.02
N ARG A 300 25.62 -8.59 -8.10
CA ARG A 300 24.87 -8.72 -9.35
C ARG A 300 24.94 -10.15 -9.89
N GLY A 301 23.77 -10.75 -10.13
CA GLY A 301 23.64 -12.11 -10.66
C GLY A 301 24.13 -13.24 -9.73
N LYS A 302 24.49 -12.94 -8.47
CA LYS A 302 25.03 -13.96 -7.55
C LYS A 302 23.96 -14.76 -6.80
N ASN A 303 22.68 -14.37 -6.90
CA ASN A 303 21.58 -15.00 -6.16
C ASN A 303 21.87 -15.09 -4.66
N ALA A 304 22.23 -13.96 -4.04
CA ALA A 304 22.61 -13.86 -2.63
C ALA A 304 21.61 -13.04 -1.78
N CYS A 305 20.50 -12.60 -2.38
CA CYS A 305 19.50 -11.76 -1.72
C CYS A 305 20.08 -10.49 -1.06
N VAL A 306 20.97 -9.80 -1.77
CA VAL A 306 21.57 -8.53 -1.33
C VAL A 306 21.24 -7.44 -2.33
N THR A 307 20.69 -6.33 -1.87
CA THR A 307 20.28 -5.18 -2.70
C THR A 307 20.67 -3.85 -2.07
N PRO A 308 20.90 -2.79 -2.85
CA PRO A 308 21.10 -1.46 -2.30
C PRO A 308 19.81 -0.95 -1.63
N VAL A 309 19.95 -0.28 -0.48
CA VAL A 309 18.88 0.56 0.06
C VAL A 309 18.93 1.91 -0.66
N LEU A 310 17.86 2.23 -1.38
CA LEU A 310 17.73 3.42 -2.20
C LEU A 310 16.83 4.45 -1.52
N ASP A 311 17.11 5.74 -1.72
CA ASP A 311 16.12 6.79 -1.45
C ASP A 311 15.07 6.91 -2.59
N ILE A 312 14.12 7.84 -2.43
CA ILE A 312 13.01 8.03 -3.37
C ILE A 312 13.49 8.42 -4.78
N GLU A 313 14.53 9.25 -4.88
CA GLU A 313 15.05 9.74 -6.15
C GLU A 313 15.85 8.64 -6.86
N GLU A 314 16.69 7.94 -6.11
CA GLU A 314 17.47 6.81 -6.59
C GLU A 314 16.57 5.65 -7.06
N ALA A 315 15.46 5.38 -6.36
CA ALA A 315 14.53 4.31 -6.72
C ALA A 315 13.95 4.49 -8.13
N ALA A 316 13.62 5.71 -8.53
CA ALA A 316 13.08 5.99 -9.86
C ALA A 316 14.12 5.79 -10.99
N GLN A 317 15.41 5.89 -10.67
CA GLN A 317 16.53 5.74 -11.60
C GLN A 317 17.20 4.37 -11.55
N PHE A 318 16.78 3.49 -10.63
CA PHE A 318 17.34 2.16 -10.52
C PHE A 318 17.05 1.33 -11.78
N GLU A 319 18.07 0.67 -12.33
CA GLU A 319 18.02 -0.07 -13.61
C GLU A 319 16.77 -0.94 -13.74
N HIS A 320 16.47 -1.77 -12.73
CA HIS A 320 15.29 -2.63 -12.74
C HIS A 320 13.97 -1.83 -12.79
N ASN A 321 13.89 -0.71 -12.07
CA ASN A 321 12.71 0.13 -12.03
C ASN A 321 12.51 0.90 -13.35
N LEU A 322 13.60 1.32 -14.00
CA LEU A 322 13.59 1.95 -15.33
C LEU A 322 13.14 0.95 -16.40
N GLU A 323 13.76 -0.23 -16.48
CA GLU A 323 13.42 -1.27 -17.46
C GLU A 323 11.96 -1.70 -17.33
N ARG A 324 11.49 -1.85 -16.09
CA ARG A 324 10.10 -2.17 -15.84
C ARG A 324 9.20 -0.97 -16.05
N LYS A 325 9.67 0.27 -16.09
CA LYS A 325 8.82 1.48 -16.05
C LYS A 325 7.93 1.48 -14.80
N ASN A 326 8.52 1.27 -13.63
CA ASN A 326 7.80 1.31 -12.36
C ASN A 326 7.31 2.73 -12.00
N PHE A 327 7.97 3.74 -12.53
CA PHE A 327 7.63 5.15 -12.31
C PHE A 327 7.39 5.87 -13.64
N SER A 328 6.56 6.91 -13.62
CA SER A 328 6.35 7.88 -14.71
C SER A 328 6.24 9.30 -14.16
N GLY A 329 6.26 10.32 -15.01
CA GLY A 329 6.08 11.71 -14.60
C GLY A 329 6.88 12.71 -15.44
N GLU A 330 6.55 13.99 -15.30
CA GLU A 330 7.13 15.11 -16.04
C GLU A 330 8.24 15.82 -15.24
N GLY A 331 9.30 16.25 -15.93
CA GLY A 331 10.49 16.83 -15.31
C GLY A 331 11.11 15.91 -14.26
N ASP A 332 11.51 16.50 -13.13
CA ASP A 332 12.18 15.80 -12.02
C ASP A 332 11.22 15.03 -11.11
N LYS A 333 9.90 15.22 -11.25
CA LYS A 333 8.92 14.51 -10.42
C LYS A 333 8.56 13.17 -11.04
N LYS A 334 8.80 12.10 -10.28
CA LYS A 334 8.45 10.72 -10.64
C LYS A 334 7.43 10.16 -9.65
N PHE A 335 6.41 9.51 -10.18
CA PHE A 335 5.31 8.88 -9.44
C PHE A 335 5.24 7.39 -9.81
N PRO A 336 4.87 6.51 -8.86
CA PRO A 336 4.69 5.09 -9.17
C PRO A 336 3.54 4.91 -10.16
N ASN A 337 3.74 4.01 -11.13
CA ASN A 337 2.67 3.59 -12.05
C ASN A 337 1.72 2.61 -11.34
N PRO A 338 0.45 2.51 -11.80
CA PRO A 338 -0.53 1.59 -11.21
C PRO A 338 -0.03 0.14 -11.15
N ALA A 339 -0.35 -0.53 -10.04
CA ALA A 339 -0.01 -1.92 -9.78
C ALA A 339 -1.22 -2.69 -9.21
N PRO A 340 -1.42 -3.98 -9.57
CA PRO A 340 -0.58 -4.80 -10.44
C PRO A 340 -0.68 -4.45 -11.94
N ARG A 341 0.18 -5.06 -12.75
CA ARG A 341 0.07 -5.02 -14.22
C ARG A 341 -0.82 -6.16 -14.69
N ILE A 342 -1.82 -5.84 -15.48
CA ILE A 342 -2.70 -6.83 -16.07
C ILE A 342 -2.36 -6.97 -17.55
N TYR A 343 -2.23 -8.23 -18.00
CA TYR A 343 -1.92 -8.55 -19.38
C TYR A 343 -3.05 -9.37 -19.98
N SER A 344 -3.41 -9.07 -21.22
CA SER A 344 -4.18 -10.00 -22.04
C SER A 344 -3.32 -11.23 -22.35
N LYS A 345 -3.93 -12.32 -22.83
CA LYS A 345 -3.17 -13.49 -23.30
C LYS A 345 -2.13 -13.10 -24.36
N GLU A 346 -2.49 -12.22 -25.29
CA GLU A 346 -1.60 -11.81 -26.38
C GLU A 346 -0.49 -10.87 -25.90
N ASP A 347 -0.80 -9.94 -25.01
CA ASP A 347 0.23 -9.07 -24.41
C ASP A 347 1.20 -9.86 -23.53
N TYR A 348 0.70 -10.86 -22.80
CA TYR A 348 1.55 -11.73 -22.00
C TYR A 348 2.47 -12.60 -22.85
N LYS A 349 2.03 -13.07 -24.04
CA LYS A 349 2.93 -13.76 -24.99
C LYS A 349 4.09 -12.86 -25.43
N LYS A 350 3.83 -11.58 -25.70
CA LYS A 350 4.88 -10.60 -26.04
C LYS A 350 5.83 -10.35 -24.87
N LEU A 351 5.33 -10.37 -23.63
CA LEU A 351 6.18 -10.27 -22.45
C LEU A 351 7.05 -11.52 -22.31
N LYS A 352 6.46 -12.70 -22.45
CA LYS A 352 7.14 -13.98 -22.31
C LYS A 352 8.31 -14.14 -23.29
N SER A 353 8.24 -13.57 -24.49
CA SER A 353 9.36 -13.61 -25.44
C SER A 353 10.59 -12.80 -25.02
N LYS A 354 10.49 -12.00 -23.94
CA LYS A 354 11.60 -11.20 -23.37
C LYS A 354 12.22 -11.83 -22.12
N ILE A 355 11.64 -12.93 -21.62
CA ILE A 355 12.13 -13.73 -20.48
C ILE A 355 12.87 -14.93 -21.06
#